data_AF-A0A7X0TYX6-F1
#
_entry.id   AF-A0A7X0TYX6-F1
#
_cell.length_a   1.000
_cell.length_b   1.000
_cell.length_c   1.000
_cell.angle_alpha   90.00
_cell.angle_beta   90.00
_cell.angle_gamma   90.00
#
_symmetry.space_group_name_H-M   'P 1'
#
loop_
_entity.id
_entity.type
_entity.pdbx_description
1 polymer ?
#
loop_
_entity_poly.entity_id
_entity_poly.type
_entity_poly.pdbx_seq_one_letter_code
_entity_poly.pdbx_strand_id
1 'polypeptide(L)'
;MTRWVCPECDREFARARQSHVCVPGCTVEETFAPHPPVYREIYDRLVGGLGPVHEDAVRVGVFLKSERKFAEIRPKARSLSLALVLPRRAEHALVSRTLPMPDGHVWHFFKLTRVEDVDQHLLDLMEEAYDG
;
A
#
# COMPACT_ATOMS: atom_id res chain seq x y z
N MET A 1 12.18 -13.34 12.05
CA MET A 1 11.43 -14.52 11.57
C MET A 1 11.71 -14.71 10.09
N THR A 2 11.99 -15.92 9.62
CA THR A 2 12.24 -16.19 8.19
C THR A 2 10.93 -16.11 7.42
N ARG A 3 10.85 -15.21 6.44
CA ARG A 3 9.68 -15.10 5.56
C ARG A 3 9.68 -16.22 4.54
N TRP A 4 8.49 -16.66 4.14
CA TRP A 4 8.33 -17.72 3.14
C TRP A 4 8.11 -17.09 1.76
N VAL A 5 8.92 -17.48 0.80
CA VAL A 5 8.76 -17.11 -0.61
C VAL A 5 7.93 -18.20 -1.29
N CYS A 6 6.86 -17.80 -1.98
CA CYS A 6 6.05 -18.72 -2.77
C CYS A 6 6.83 -19.17 -4.01
N PRO A 7 7.06 -20.49 -4.23
CA PRO A 7 7.85 -20.97 -5.37
C PRO A 7 7.14 -20.79 -6.73
N GLU A 8 5.86 -20.43 -6.72
CA GLU A 8 5.04 -20.27 -7.93
C GLU A 8 4.94 -18.81 -8.41
N CYS A 9 5.08 -17.83 -7.51
CA CYS A 9 4.93 -16.41 -7.85
C CYS A 9 6.03 -15.49 -7.31
N ASP A 10 7.03 -16.04 -6.62
CA ASP A 10 8.18 -15.35 -6.01
C ASP A 10 7.85 -14.27 -4.98
N ARG A 11 6.57 -14.17 -4.56
CA ARG A 11 6.13 -13.22 -3.54
C ARG A 11 6.44 -13.71 -2.13
N GLU A 12 6.76 -12.76 -1.26
CA GLU A 12 7.15 -13.03 0.12
C GLU A 12 5.98 -12.87 1.10
N PHE A 13 5.83 -13.84 2.00
CA PHE A 13 4.74 -13.90 2.98
C PHE A 13 5.26 -14.18 4.40
N ALA A 14 4.54 -13.65 5.38
CA ALA A 14 4.88 -13.83 6.80
C ALA A 14 4.66 -15.27 7.31
N ARG A 15 3.85 -16.08 6.62
CA ARG A 15 3.54 -17.47 6.99
C ARG A 15 3.74 -18.41 5.80
N ALA A 16 4.28 -19.59 6.07
CA ALA A 16 4.44 -20.63 5.05
C ALA A 16 3.08 -21.07 4.48
N ARG A 17 3.01 -21.22 3.15
CA ARG A 17 1.81 -21.63 2.41
C ARG A 17 0.58 -20.75 2.70
N GLN A 18 0.80 -19.47 2.99
CA GLN A 18 -0.30 -18.52 3.20
C GLN A 18 -1.21 -18.50 1.97
N SER A 19 -2.52 -18.69 2.16
CA SER A 19 -3.50 -18.57 1.07
C SER A 19 -3.42 -17.18 0.44
N HIS A 20 -3.17 -17.13 -0.86
CA HIS A 20 -3.07 -15.90 -1.63
C HIS A 20 -3.51 -16.16 -3.07
N VAL A 21 -3.81 -15.08 -3.80
CA VAL A 21 -3.98 -15.14 -5.24
C VAL A 21 -2.59 -15.26 -5.86
N CYS A 22 -2.25 -16.48 -6.28
CA CYS A 22 -0.97 -16.80 -6.90
C CYS A 22 -0.95 -16.31 -8.35
N VAL A 23 -0.60 -15.04 -8.53
CA VAL A 23 -0.29 -14.43 -9.81
C VAL A 23 1.17 -14.03 -9.78
N PRO A 24 1.92 -14.18 -10.89
CA PRO A 24 3.28 -13.69 -10.97
C PRO A 24 3.34 -12.25 -10.47
N GLY A 25 4.35 -11.95 -9.64
CA GLY A 25 4.70 -10.58 -9.34
C GLY A 25 5.01 -9.82 -10.63
N CYS A 26 4.96 -8.50 -10.54
CA CYS A 26 5.58 -7.62 -11.52
C CYS A 26 6.38 -6.57 -10.76
N THR A 27 7.10 -5.73 -11.47
CA THR A 27 7.77 -4.57 -10.86
C THR A 27 6.76 -3.47 -10.53
N VAL A 28 7.16 -2.56 -9.64
CA VAL A 28 6.43 -1.30 -9.40
C VAL A 28 6.28 -0.54 -10.72
N GLU A 29 7.34 -0.49 -11.53
CA GLU A 29 7.32 0.18 -12.84
C GLU A 29 6.27 -0.43 -13.77
N GLU A 30 6.24 -1.74 -13.94
CA GLU A 30 5.21 -2.43 -14.75
C GLU A 30 3.80 -2.22 -14.21
N THR A 31 3.64 -2.10 -12.88
CA THR A 31 2.34 -1.80 -12.25
C THR A 31 1.81 -0.43 -12.66
N PHE A 32 2.68 0.57 -12.80
CA PHE A 32 2.30 1.95 -13.10
C PHE A 32 2.40 2.33 -14.58
N ALA A 33 3.17 1.60 -15.39
CA ALA A 33 3.38 1.88 -16.82
C ALA A 33 2.10 2.12 -17.66
N PRO A 34 0.97 1.39 -17.46
CA PRO A 34 -0.25 1.63 -18.24
C PRO A 34 -1.11 2.77 -17.71
N HIS A 35 -0.67 3.48 -16.66
CA HIS A 35 -1.46 4.49 -15.96
C HIS A 35 -0.86 5.90 -16.12
N PRO A 36 -1.63 6.97 -15.79
CA PRO A 36 -1.12 8.33 -15.84
C PRO A 36 0.19 8.50 -15.04
N PRO A 37 1.21 9.21 -15.59
CA PRO A 37 2.51 9.40 -14.92
C PRO A 37 2.41 9.96 -13.50
N VAL A 38 1.41 10.84 -13.26
CA VAL A 38 1.14 11.41 -11.93
C VAL A 38 0.90 10.35 -10.84
N TYR A 39 0.42 9.14 -11.19
CA TYR A 39 0.24 8.07 -10.22
C TYR A 39 1.58 7.52 -9.72
N ARG A 40 2.59 7.49 -10.58
CA ARG A 40 3.95 7.11 -10.19
C ARG A 40 4.56 8.19 -9.30
N GLU A 41 4.36 9.47 -9.62
CA GLU A 41 4.83 10.59 -8.79
C GLU A 41 4.18 10.58 -7.38
N ILE A 42 2.88 10.32 -7.30
CA ILE A 42 2.17 10.15 -6.03
C ILE A 42 2.74 8.96 -5.26
N TYR A 43 2.97 7.83 -5.93
CA TYR A 43 3.57 6.64 -5.32
C TYR A 43 4.94 6.95 -4.71
N ASP A 44 5.85 7.52 -5.51
CA ASP A 44 7.21 7.83 -5.08
C ASP A 44 7.20 8.80 -3.88
N ARG A 45 6.26 9.76 -3.85
CA ARG A 45 6.11 10.68 -2.72
C ARG A 45 5.59 10.00 -1.45
N LEU A 46 4.67 9.04 -1.56
CA LEU A 46 4.14 8.28 -0.43
C LEU A 46 5.21 7.39 0.22
N VAL A 47 6.10 6.80 -0.59
CA VAL A 47 7.10 5.83 -0.09
C VAL A 47 8.46 6.46 0.22
N GLY A 48 8.79 7.61 -0.41
CA GLY A 48 10.13 8.19 -0.34
C GLY A 48 10.59 8.67 1.03
N GLY A 49 9.67 8.86 1.98
CA GLY A 49 9.97 9.22 3.37
C GLY A 49 10.08 8.04 4.33
N LEU A 50 9.74 6.82 3.88
CA LEU A 50 9.70 5.64 4.73
C LEU A 50 11.08 4.96 4.82
N GLY A 51 11.26 4.15 5.86
CA GLY A 51 12.40 3.23 5.97
C GLY A 51 12.33 2.07 4.97
N PRO A 52 13.10 0.99 5.18
CA PRO A 52 13.06 -0.20 4.32
C PRO A 52 11.65 -0.81 4.24
N VAL A 53 10.99 -0.68 3.09
CA VAL A 53 9.68 -1.26 2.81
C VAL A 53 9.83 -2.42 1.84
N HIS A 54 9.14 -3.52 2.09
CA HIS A 54 8.97 -4.57 1.11
C HIS A 54 7.79 -4.24 0.19
N GLU A 55 8.10 -3.99 -1.08
CA GLU A 55 7.14 -3.70 -2.14
C GLU A 55 6.72 -4.99 -2.84
N ASP A 56 5.50 -5.44 -2.58
CA ASP A 56 4.93 -6.60 -3.26
C ASP A 56 4.04 -6.12 -4.41
N ALA A 57 4.65 -5.92 -5.57
CA ALA A 57 4.01 -5.40 -6.77
C ALA A 57 3.36 -6.52 -7.60
N VAL A 58 2.10 -6.29 -7.96
CA VAL A 58 1.30 -7.15 -8.84
C VAL A 58 0.45 -6.29 -9.75
N ARG A 59 -0.14 -6.89 -10.79
CA ARG A 59 -0.97 -6.18 -11.79
C ARG A 59 -2.05 -5.25 -11.20
N VAL A 60 -2.58 -5.54 -10.01
CA VAL A 60 -3.67 -4.75 -9.38
C VAL A 60 -3.19 -3.63 -8.47
N GLY A 61 -1.88 -3.50 -8.23
CA GLY A 61 -1.27 -2.50 -7.36
C GLY A 61 -0.08 -3.05 -6.57
N VAL A 62 0.48 -2.17 -5.73
CA VAL A 62 1.62 -2.46 -4.86
C VAL A 62 1.15 -2.59 -3.42
N PHE A 63 1.56 -3.66 -2.76
CA PHE A 63 1.26 -3.92 -1.35
C PHE A 63 2.52 -3.67 -0.53
N LEU A 64 2.46 -2.70 0.38
CA LEU A 64 3.60 -2.32 1.20
C LEU A 64 3.59 -3.10 2.51
N LYS A 65 4.75 -3.67 2.85
CA LYS A 65 4.95 -4.45 4.08
C LYS A 65 6.20 -3.98 4.81
N SER A 66 6.04 -3.62 6.08
CA SER A 66 7.13 -3.61 7.07
C SER A 66 7.13 -5.00 7.72
N GLU A 67 6.95 -5.16 9.03
CA GLU A 67 6.73 -6.48 9.65
C GLU A 67 5.45 -7.15 9.17
N ARG A 68 4.43 -6.34 8.88
CA ARG A 68 3.13 -6.74 8.37
C ARG A 68 2.73 -5.85 7.20
N LYS A 69 1.67 -6.25 6.49
CA LYS A 69 1.10 -5.42 5.44
C LYS A 69 0.38 -4.23 6.08
N PHE A 70 0.82 -3.02 5.79
CA PHE A 70 0.23 -1.80 6.34
C PHE A 70 -0.44 -0.92 5.28
N ALA A 71 -0.04 -1.02 4.00
CA ALA A 71 -0.66 -0.23 2.93
C ALA A 71 -0.85 -1.00 1.63
N GLU A 72 -1.80 -0.53 0.83
CA GLU A 72 -2.02 -0.96 -0.55
C GLU A 72 -2.22 0.26 -1.43
N ILE A 73 -1.41 0.38 -2.48
CA ILE A 73 -1.49 1.47 -3.45
C ILE A 73 -1.92 0.86 -4.78
N ARG A 74 -3.12 1.21 -5.23
CA ARG A 74 -3.76 0.56 -6.39
C ARG A 74 -4.20 1.61 -7.41
N PRO A 75 -3.62 1.64 -8.62
CA PRO A 75 -4.10 2.51 -9.68
C PRO A 75 -5.52 2.11 -10.09
N LYS A 76 -6.40 3.11 -10.23
CA LYS A 76 -7.78 2.96 -10.72
C LYS A 76 -8.00 3.89 -11.91
N ALA A 77 -9.12 3.69 -12.59
CA ALA A 77 -9.46 4.43 -13.81
C ALA A 77 -9.48 5.97 -13.65
N ARG A 78 -9.75 6.48 -12.45
CA ARG A 78 -9.90 7.93 -12.19
C ARG A 78 -9.15 8.45 -10.95
N SER A 79 -8.47 7.58 -10.22
CA SER A 79 -7.69 7.95 -9.04
C SER A 79 -6.65 6.88 -8.73
N LEU A 80 -5.65 7.24 -7.95
CA LEU A 80 -4.83 6.29 -7.22
C LEU A 80 -5.49 6.01 -5.86
N SER A 81 -5.85 4.74 -5.63
CA SER A 81 -6.41 4.33 -4.35
C SER A 81 -5.27 4.01 -3.39
N LEU A 82 -5.23 4.68 -2.24
CA LEU A 82 -4.40 4.27 -1.11
C LEU A 82 -5.31 3.65 -0.06
N ALA A 83 -5.00 2.43 0.37
CA ALA A 83 -5.59 1.81 1.55
C ALA A 83 -4.51 1.72 2.63
N LEU A 84 -4.80 2.19 3.83
CA LEU A 84 -3.83 2.29 4.93
C LEU A 84 -4.43 1.66 6.20
N VAL A 85 -3.65 0.83 6.90
CA VAL A 85 -4.03 0.25 8.19
C VAL A 85 -3.42 1.11 9.30
N LEU A 86 -4.25 1.58 10.22
CA LEU A 86 -3.81 2.35 11.39
C LEU A 86 -4.31 1.69 12.68
N PRO A 87 -3.59 1.82 13.81
CA PRO A 87 -4.00 1.28 15.11
C PRO A 87 -5.17 2.05 15.74
N ARG A 88 -5.58 3.15 15.14
CA ARG A 88 -6.68 4.02 15.55
C ARG A 88 -7.45 4.50 14.33
N ARG A 89 -8.62 5.08 14.57
CA ARG A 89 -9.31 5.87 13.54
C ARG A 89 -8.59 7.21 13.37
N ALA A 90 -8.25 7.56 12.13
CA ALA A 90 -7.69 8.85 11.76
C ALA A 90 -8.68 9.62 10.88
N GLU A 91 -8.65 10.94 10.99
CA GLU A 91 -9.44 11.85 10.16
C GLU A 91 -8.52 12.52 9.15
N HIS A 92 -8.95 12.56 7.89
CA HIS A 92 -8.25 13.26 6.83
C HIS A 92 -9.24 13.61 5.72
N ALA A 93 -9.12 14.78 5.11
CA ALA A 93 -10.09 15.29 4.14
C ALA A 93 -10.34 14.35 2.95
N LEU A 94 -9.31 13.59 2.56
CA LEU A 94 -9.36 12.64 1.44
C LEU A 94 -9.79 11.22 1.81
N VAL A 95 -10.11 10.95 3.09
CA VAL A 95 -10.65 9.64 3.49
C VAL A 95 -12.04 9.47 2.90
N SER A 96 -12.15 8.51 1.98
CA SER A 96 -13.40 8.17 1.30
C SER A 96 -14.18 7.07 2.02
N ARG A 97 -13.51 6.24 2.82
CA ARG A 97 -14.11 5.13 3.58
C ARG A 97 -13.17 4.67 4.68
N THR A 98 -13.75 4.19 5.78
CA THR A 98 -13.04 3.42 6.81
C THR A 98 -13.66 2.04 7.00
N LEU A 99 -12.85 1.02 7.33
CA LEU A 99 -13.32 -0.32 7.67
C LEU A 99 -12.60 -0.83 8.94
N PRO A 100 -13.31 -1.06 10.06
CA PRO A 100 -12.69 -1.54 11.29
C PRO A 100 -12.25 -3.01 11.18
N MET A 101 -11.21 -3.37 11.94
CA MET A 101 -10.68 -4.71 12.08
C MET A 101 -10.91 -5.25 13.50
N PRO A 102 -11.01 -6.58 13.70
CA PRO A 102 -11.27 -7.17 15.02
C PRO A 102 -10.21 -6.87 16.09
N ASP A 103 -8.98 -6.58 15.67
CA ASP A 103 -7.83 -6.30 16.54
C ASP A 103 -7.71 -4.80 16.90
N GLY A 104 -8.74 -4.00 16.62
CA GLY A 104 -8.78 -2.57 16.90
C GLY A 104 -8.18 -1.69 15.81
N HIS A 105 -7.49 -2.27 14.81
CA HIS A 105 -6.99 -1.51 13.68
C HIS A 105 -8.13 -1.08 12.75
N VAL A 106 -7.85 -0.09 11.90
CA VAL A 106 -8.83 0.45 10.96
C VAL A 106 -8.17 0.66 9.60
N TRP A 107 -8.79 0.12 8.56
CA TRP A 107 -8.47 0.46 7.18
C TRP A 107 -9.03 1.84 6.83
N HIS A 108 -8.21 2.69 6.25
CA HIS A 108 -8.57 4.00 5.72
C HIS A 108 -8.31 4.02 4.22
N PHE A 109 -9.32 4.40 3.44
CA PHE A 109 -9.24 4.42 1.98
C PHE A 109 -9.25 5.86 1.46
N PHE A 110 -8.18 6.24 0.76
CA PHE A 110 -7.99 7.55 0.17
C PHE A 110 -8.10 7.46 -1.35
N LYS A 111 -8.55 8.55 -1.98
CA LYS A 111 -8.57 8.71 -3.43
C LYS A 111 -7.69 9.89 -3.80
N LEU A 112 -6.52 9.60 -4.35
CA LEU A 112 -5.52 10.58 -4.74
C LEU A 112 -5.59 10.78 -6.26
N THR A 113 -5.48 12.01 -6.72
CA THR A 113 -5.62 12.38 -8.14
C THR A 113 -4.50 13.29 -8.62
N ARG A 114 -3.80 13.94 -7.70
CA ARG A 114 -2.70 14.87 -7.95
C ARG A 114 -1.66 14.76 -6.84
N VAL A 115 -0.43 15.21 -7.11
CA VAL A 115 0.69 15.08 -6.16
C VAL A 115 0.44 15.86 -4.87
N GLU A 116 -0.30 16.96 -4.93
CA GLU A 116 -0.64 17.80 -3.78
C GLU A 116 -1.64 17.15 -2.83
N ASP A 117 -2.30 16.06 -3.25
CA ASP A 117 -3.11 15.25 -2.35
C ASP A 117 -2.22 14.49 -1.32
N VAL A 118 -0.90 14.41 -1.57
CA VAL A 118 0.10 13.90 -0.62
C VAL A 118 0.69 15.07 0.18
N ASP A 119 -0.14 15.57 1.09
CA ASP A 119 0.24 16.58 2.06
C ASP A 119 1.03 15.96 3.24
N GLN A 120 1.50 16.82 4.15
CA GLN A 120 2.26 16.38 5.31
C GLN A 120 1.44 15.47 6.23
N HIS A 121 0.14 15.74 6.39
CA HIS A 121 -0.71 14.94 7.27
C HIS A 121 -0.87 13.52 6.73
N LEU A 122 -0.99 13.34 5.42
CA LEU A 122 -1.01 12.00 4.82
C LEU A 122 0.33 11.28 4.99
N LEU A 123 1.46 11.99 4.88
CA LEU A 123 2.79 11.42 5.12
C LEU A 123 2.97 10.96 6.57
N ASP A 124 2.51 11.76 7.54
CA ASP A 124 2.54 11.40 8.96
C ASP A 124 1.72 10.13 9.23
N LEU A 125 0.56 9.97 8.56
CA LEU A 125 -0.24 8.74 8.64
C LEU A 125 0.47 7.55 7.99
N MET A 126 1.18 7.76 6.87
CA MET A 126 1.97 6.70 6.23
C MET A 126 3.08 6.19 7.16
N GLU A 127 3.74 7.09 7.87
CA GLU A 127 4.77 6.76 8.87
C GLU A 127 4.16 6.00 10.07
N GLU A 128 3.04 6.48 10.62
CA GLU A 128 2.33 5.77 11.71
C GLU A 128 1.93 4.34 11.31
N ALA A 129 1.46 4.15 10.08
CA ALA A 129 1.11 2.84 9.57
C ALA A 129 2.33 1.93 9.35
N TYR A 130 3.47 2.52 8.96
CA TYR A 130 4.72 1.79 8.75
C TYR A 130 5.31 1.27 10.07
N ASP A 131 5.24 2.08 11.13
CA ASP A 131 5.78 1.78 12.46
C ASP A 131 4.87 0.88 13.32
N GLY A 132 3.57 0.86 13.05
CA GLY A 132 2.58 0.08 13.80
C GLY A 132 2.52 -1.38 13.41
#